data_AF-A0A7V2CWT3-F1
#
_entry.id   AF-A0A7V2CWT3-F1
#
_cell.length_a   1.000
_cell.length_b   1.000
_cell.length_c   1.000
_cell.angle_alpha   90.00
_cell.angle_beta   90.00
_cell.angle_gamma   90.00
#
_symmetry.space_group_name_H-M   'P 1'
#
loop_
_entity.id
_entity.type
_entity.pdbx_description
1 polymer ?
#
loop_
_entity_poly.entity_id
_entity_poly.type
_entity_poly.pdbx_seq_one_letter_code
_entity_poly.pdbx_strand_id
1 'polypeptide(L)'
;MNPTTEPDSTQASIRALAFYLPQYHPIPENDRNWGAGFTEWRNVARSLPRFRGHEQPHLPSELGFYDLRVPETREAQAELARSHGIEGFVYYHYWFSGRRLLDRPFREVLESGRPDFPFCLCWANEPWTRNWDGLAHDILVPQEYSPDDDAHHLRALLPAFRDPRYIRVDGRPLFLVYRAGHLPDARATTRRWRELAAAHGLELHLCRVEGMPGEEGDPREMGFDASVEFAPVWARLGTPLGRTRWARRLQRL
;
A
#
# COMPACT_ATOMS: atom_id res chain seq x y z
N MET A 1 -7.83 14.80 -54.64
CA MET A 1 -8.52 14.75 -53.32
C MET A 1 -7.56 14.03 -52.39
N ASN A 2 -6.94 14.77 -51.47
CA ASN A 2 -6.09 14.17 -50.44
C ASN A 2 -7.00 13.50 -49.41
N PRO A 3 -6.77 12.23 -49.04
CA PRO A 3 -7.39 11.68 -47.85
C PRO A 3 -6.75 12.39 -46.66
N THR A 4 -7.57 13.13 -45.92
CA THR A 4 -7.28 13.58 -44.56
C THR A 4 -6.97 12.35 -43.72
N THR A 5 -5.70 12.15 -43.41
CA THR A 5 -5.25 11.32 -42.30
C THR A 5 -5.84 11.92 -41.02
N GLU A 6 -6.85 11.27 -40.47
CA GLU A 6 -7.26 11.50 -39.10
C GLU A 6 -6.05 11.25 -38.19
N PRO A 7 -5.83 12.07 -37.15
CA PRO A 7 -4.76 11.81 -36.20
C PRO A 7 -5.03 10.48 -35.51
N ASP A 8 -4.08 9.55 -35.67
CA ASP A 8 -4.03 8.28 -34.95
C ASP A 8 -4.23 8.56 -33.45
N SER A 9 -5.38 8.16 -32.92
CA SER A 9 -5.68 8.28 -31.51
C SER A 9 -4.75 7.32 -30.78
N THR A 10 -3.59 7.80 -30.36
CA THR A 10 -2.83 7.20 -29.27
C THR A 10 -3.70 7.29 -28.02
N GLN A 11 -4.67 6.38 -27.91
CA GLN A 11 -5.41 6.15 -26.68
C GLN A 11 -4.35 5.93 -25.61
N ALA A 12 -4.27 6.87 -24.66
CA ALA A 12 -3.46 6.68 -23.48
C ALA A 12 -3.90 5.36 -22.84
N SER A 13 -3.06 4.32 -22.95
CA SER A 13 -3.36 3.01 -22.41
C SER A 13 -3.36 3.14 -20.89
N ILE A 14 -4.54 2.97 -20.28
CA ILE A 14 -4.68 2.98 -18.83
C ILE A 14 -3.99 1.74 -18.29
N ARG A 15 -3.03 1.94 -17.36
CA ARG A 15 -2.34 0.84 -16.68
C ARG A 15 -2.97 0.59 -15.32
N ALA A 16 -3.57 -0.58 -15.14
CA ALA A 16 -4.21 -0.95 -13.89
C ALA A 16 -3.21 -1.61 -12.93
N LEU A 17 -3.07 -1.06 -11.71
CA LEU A 17 -2.24 -1.61 -10.64
C LEU A 17 -3.11 -1.97 -9.44
N ALA A 18 -2.78 -3.08 -8.76
CA ALA A 18 -3.49 -3.51 -7.55
C ALA A 18 -2.61 -3.36 -6.30
N PHE A 19 -3.15 -2.73 -5.25
CA PHE A 19 -2.51 -2.70 -3.94
C PHE A 19 -2.41 -4.12 -3.38
N TYR A 20 -1.23 -4.47 -2.89
CA TYR A 20 -0.87 -5.83 -2.50
C TYR A 20 -0.41 -5.86 -1.04
N LEU A 21 -1.27 -6.43 -0.18
CA LEU A 21 -1.07 -6.52 1.27
C LEU A 21 -0.25 -7.78 1.62
N PRO A 22 0.95 -7.64 2.22
CA PRO A 22 1.77 -8.80 2.55
C PRO A 22 1.29 -9.57 3.78
N GLN A 23 0.29 -9.12 4.54
CA GLN A 23 -0.13 -9.70 5.84
C GLN A 23 -0.83 -11.06 5.78
N TYR A 24 -0.84 -11.72 4.62
CA TYR A 24 -1.28 -13.10 4.45
C TYR A 24 -0.15 -14.12 4.70
N HIS A 25 0.64 -13.87 5.73
CA HIS A 25 1.59 -14.82 6.33
C HIS A 25 1.82 -14.46 7.82
N PRO A 26 2.09 -15.45 8.69
CA PRO A 26 2.33 -15.18 10.10
C PRO A 26 3.70 -14.53 10.33
N ILE A 27 3.77 -13.62 11.29
CA ILE A 27 5.01 -13.04 11.82
C ILE A 27 5.00 -13.06 13.35
N PRO A 28 6.17 -13.12 14.02
CA PRO A 28 6.25 -13.18 15.49
C PRO A 28 5.60 -12.00 16.20
N GLU A 29 5.66 -10.79 15.63
CA GLU A 29 4.99 -9.60 16.14
C GLU A 29 3.48 -9.78 16.18
N ASN A 30 2.90 -10.37 15.14
CA ASN A 30 1.48 -10.54 15.04
C ASN A 30 1.00 -11.65 15.98
N ASP A 31 1.70 -12.78 15.98
CA ASP A 31 1.36 -13.93 16.81
C ASP A 31 1.35 -13.59 18.31
N ARG A 32 2.28 -12.73 18.76
CA ARG A 32 2.34 -12.25 20.15
C ARG A 32 1.14 -11.38 20.54
N ASN A 33 0.55 -10.64 19.60
CA ASN A 33 -0.48 -9.65 19.90
C ASN A 33 -1.90 -10.12 19.57
N TRP A 34 -2.05 -10.95 18.54
CA TRP A 34 -3.34 -11.40 18.03
C TRP A 34 -3.51 -12.93 18.05
N GLY A 35 -2.54 -13.65 18.61
CA GLY A 35 -2.54 -15.10 18.82
C GLY A 35 -1.88 -15.89 17.69
N ALA A 36 -1.31 -17.04 18.02
CA ALA A 36 -0.49 -17.87 17.12
C ALA A 36 -1.12 -18.09 15.73
N GLY A 37 -0.27 -18.01 14.69
CA GLY A 37 -0.65 -18.17 13.29
C GLY A 37 -1.56 -17.06 12.76
N PHE A 38 -1.45 -15.83 13.29
CA PHE A 38 -2.30 -14.73 12.84
C PHE A 38 -1.97 -14.33 11.39
N THR A 39 -3.01 -14.23 10.57
CA THR A 39 -3.01 -13.62 9.23
C THR A 39 -4.33 -12.90 9.02
N GLU A 40 -4.43 -12.06 7.99
CA GLU A 40 -5.69 -11.40 7.65
C GLU A 40 -6.82 -12.39 7.31
N TRP A 41 -6.51 -13.64 6.98
CA TRP A 41 -7.53 -14.68 6.83
C TRP A 41 -8.36 -14.90 8.08
N ARG A 42 -7.79 -14.69 9.28
CA ARG A 42 -8.55 -14.76 10.54
C ARG A 42 -9.64 -13.68 10.59
N ASN A 43 -9.35 -12.48 10.08
CA ASN A 43 -10.32 -11.39 10.04
C ASN A 43 -11.37 -11.62 8.95
N VAL A 44 -10.93 -12.02 7.75
CA VAL A 44 -11.82 -12.35 6.62
C VAL A 44 -12.81 -13.45 7.01
N ALA A 45 -12.33 -14.56 7.57
CA ALA A 45 -13.19 -15.70 7.93
C ALA A 45 -14.16 -15.40 9.08
N ARG A 46 -13.85 -14.42 9.94
CA ARG A 46 -14.69 -14.02 11.08
C ARG A 46 -15.65 -12.88 10.75
N SER A 47 -15.57 -12.29 9.55
CA SER A 47 -16.43 -11.16 9.23
C SER A 47 -17.91 -11.59 9.16
N LEU A 48 -18.78 -10.73 9.67
CA LEU A 48 -20.22 -10.97 9.74
C LEU A 48 -20.98 -9.82 9.07
N PRO A 49 -22.13 -10.10 8.43
CA PRO A 49 -23.00 -9.06 7.89
C PRO A 49 -23.37 -8.02 8.97
N ARG A 50 -23.11 -6.74 8.68
CA ARG A 50 -23.42 -5.62 9.61
C ARG A 50 -24.77 -4.95 9.36
N PHE A 51 -25.41 -5.24 8.24
CA PHE A 51 -26.73 -4.75 7.85
C PHE A 51 -27.36 -5.72 6.84
N ARG A 52 -28.67 -5.61 6.61
CA ARG A 52 -29.40 -6.50 5.70
C ARG A 52 -28.85 -6.37 4.27
N GLY A 53 -28.50 -7.51 3.66
CA GLY A 53 -27.91 -7.56 2.32
C GLY A 53 -26.40 -7.30 2.28
N HIS A 54 -25.74 -7.13 3.43
CA HIS A 54 -24.28 -7.06 3.46
C HIS A 54 -23.70 -8.46 3.25
N GLU A 55 -23.12 -8.70 2.08
CA GLU A 55 -22.45 -9.96 1.75
C GLU A 55 -21.12 -10.07 2.51
N GLN A 56 -21.12 -10.80 3.62
CA GLN A 56 -19.90 -11.15 4.37
C GLN A 56 -20.05 -12.56 4.95
N PRO A 57 -18.97 -13.33 5.03
CA PRO A 57 -17.61 -13.01 4.58
C PRO A 57 -17.41 -13.17 3.07
N HIS A 58 -16.53 -12.35 2.47
CA HIS A 58 -15.97 -12.62 1.14
C HIS A 58 -14.79 -13.59 1.27
N LEU A 59 -15.08 -14.89 1.21
CA LEU A 59 -14.04 -15.92 1.27
C LEU A 59 -13.24 -15.97 -0.05
N PRO A 60 -11.95 -16.38 0.01
CA PRO A 60 -11.14 -16.50 -1.18
C PRO A 60 -11.72 -17.52 -2.17
N SER A 61 -11.54 -17.27 -3.46
CA SER A 61 -11.97 -18.13 -4.55
C SER A 61 -10.94 -19.22 -4.87
N GLU A 62 -10.39 -19.24 -6.09
CA GLU A 62 -9.56 -20.30 -6.65
C GLU A 62 -8.20 -20.49 -5.95
N LEU A 63 -7.69 -19.46 -5.27
CA LEU A 63 -6.42 -19.52 -4.55
C LEU A 63 -6.56 -19.94 -3.08
N GLY A 64 -7.79 -20.06 -2.57
CA GLY A 64 -8.08 -20.44 -1.19
C GLY A 64 -7.39 -19.57 -0.13
N PHE A 65 -7.27 -20.11 1.09
CA PHE A 65 -6.59 -19.47 2.22
C PHE A 65 -5.06 -19.62 2.08
N TYR A 66 -4.50 -18.93 1.09
CA TYR A 66 -3.08 -19.04 0.74
C TYR A 66 -2.12 -18.48 1.79
N ASP A 67 -0.84 -18.82 1.66
CA ASP A 67 0.26 -18.28 2.46
C ASP A 67 1.32 -17.64 1.56
N LEU A 68 1.61 -16.35 1.76
CA LEU A 68 2.53 -15.60 0.90
C LEU A 68 4.00 -16.00 1.04
N ARG A 69 4.34 -16.91 1.95
CA ARG A 69 5.66 -17.56 2.01
C ARG A 69 5.82 -18.62 0.92
N VAL A 70 4.74 -19.08 0.31
CA VAL A 70 4.74 -20.08 -0.76
C VAL A 70 5.00 -19.39 -2.11
N PRO A 71 6.13 -19.69 -2.80
CA PRO A 71 6.43 -19.10 -4.11
C PRO A 71 5.33 -19.31 -5.15
N GLU A 72 4.76 -20.51 -5.20
CA GLU A 72 3.71 -20.90 -6.15
C GLU A 72 2.43 -20.09 -5.96
N THR A 73 2.12 -19.67 -4.73
CA THR A 73 1.00 -18.75 -4.46
C THR A 73 1.22 -17.40 -5.13
N ARG A 74 2.43 -16.84 -5.02
CA ARG A 74 2.77 -15.54 -5.62
C ARG A 74 2.77 -15.61 -7.14
N GLU A 75 3.24 -16.72 -7.70
CA GLU A 75 3.16 -16.99 -9.14
C GLU A 75 1.71 -17.08 -9.62
N ALA A 76 0.87 -17.85 -8.92
CA ALA A 76 -0.54 -17.98 -9.25
C ALA A 76 -1.30 -16.64 -9.15
N GLN A 77 -0.97 -15.80 -8.18
CA GLN A 77 -1.55 -14.45 -8.06
C GLN A 77 -1.12 -13.52 -9.20
N ALA A 78 0.15 -13.58 -9.62
CA ALA A 78 0.62 -12.80 -10.77
C ALA A 78 -0.08 -13.23 -12.07
N GLU A 79 -0.30 -14.54 -12.27
CA GLU A 79 -1.02 -15.05 -13.44
C GLU A 79 -2.51 -14.67 -13.40
N LEU A 80 -3.15 -14.79 -12.23
CA LEU A 80 -4.54 -14.36 -12.05
C LEU A 80 -4.71 -12.86 -12.32
N ALA A 81 -3.79 -12.03 -11.82
CA ALA A 81 -3.77 -10.60 -12.08
C ALA A 81 -3.63 -10.29 -13.58
N ARG A 82 -2.67 -10.95 -14.25
CA ARG A 82 -2.42 -10.79 -15.68
C ARG A 82 -3.65 -11.16 -16.53
N SER A 83 -4.30 -12.29 -16.23
CA SER A 83 -5.50 -12.74 -16.95
C SER A 83 -6.70 -11.79 -16.80
N HIS A 84 -6.70 -10.91 -15.80
CA HIS A 84 -7.72 -9.90 -15.55
C HIS A 84 -7.29 -8.47 -15.89
N GLY A 85 -6.18 -8.30 -16.62
CA GLY A 85 -5.72 -6.99 -17.08
C GLY A 85 -5.06 -6.11 -16.01
N ILE A 86 -4.71 -6.68 -14.85
CA ILE A 86 -3.85 -6.01 -13.88
C ILE A 86 -2.40 -6.13 -14.37
N GLU A 87 -1.73 -5.00 -14.49
CA GLU A 87 -0.37 -4.91 -15.04
C GLU A 87 0.73 -4.92 -13.99
N GLY A 88 0.37 -4.82 -12.71
CA GLY A 88 1.36 -4.86 -11.65
C GLY A 88 0.78 -4.69 -10.25
N PHE A 89 1.64 -4.87 -9.26
CA PHE A 89 1.28 -4.76 -7.85
C PHE A 89 1.95 -3.56 -7.18
N VAL A 90 1.18 -2.88 -6.32
CA VAL A 90 1.69 -1.88 -5.38
C VAL A 90 1.88 -2.58 -4.03
N TYR A 91 3.08 -3.10 -3.77
CA TYR A 91 3.36 -3.79 -2.51
C TYR A 91 3.38 -2.79 -1.36
N TYR A 92 2.63 -3.06 -0.31
CA TYR A 92 2.82 -2.36 0.95
C TYR A 92 4.18 -2.72 1.54
N HIS A 93 4.97 -1.69 1.80
CA HIS A 93 6.28 -1.75 2.38
C HIS A 93 6.23 -1.12 3.78
N TYR A 94 6.62 -1.89 4.80
CA TYR A 94 6.58 -1.44 6.19
C TYR A 94 8.01 -1.22 6.71
N TRP A 95 8.34 0.04 6.95
CA TRP A 95 9.65 0.49 7.43
C TRP A 95 9.49 1.40 8.65
N PHE A 96 10.14 1.00 9.74
CA PHE A 96 10.11 1.66 11.04
C PHE A 96 11.54 1.93 11.50
N SER A 97 12.19 2.88 10.83
CA SER A 97 13.53 3.36 11.15
C SER A 97 14.60 2.28 11.32
N GLY A 98 14.80 1.48 10.27
CA GLY A 98 15.74 0.36 10.24
C GLY A 98 15.11 -1.00 10.54
N ARG A 99 13.89 -1.02 11.09
CA ARG A 99 13.12 -2.25 11.28
C ARG A 99 12.11 -2.43 10.16
N ARG A 100 12.05 -3.64 9.59
CA ARG A 100 11.01 -4.02 8.62
C ARG A 100 10.03 -5.00 9.22
N LEU A 101 8.74 -4.82 8.93
CA LEU A 101 7.69 -5.80 9.24
C LEU A 101 7.10 -6.34 7.94
N LEU A 102 6.55 -7.56 7.98
CA LEU A 102 5.92 -8.21 6.83
C LEU A 102 6.79 -8.29 5.56
N ASP A 103 8.12 -8.16 5.70
CA ASP A 103 9.08 -8.00 4.59
C ASP A 103 9.31 -9.29 3.80
N ARG A 104 9.14 -10.45 4.42
CA ARG A 104 9.53 -11.75 3.86
C ARG A 104 8.99 -12.00 2.44
N PRO A 105 7.68 -11.86 2.14
CA PRO A 105 7.16 -12.14 0.81
C PRO A 105 7.81 -11.29 -0.28
N PHE A 106 7.94 -9.98 -0.04
CA PHE A 106 8.52 -9.06 -1.02
C PHE A 106 10.04 -9.25 -1.15
N ARG A 107 10.75 -9.43 -0.03
CA ARG A 107 12.19 -9.72 -0.05
C ARG A 107 12.50 -10.96 -0.89
N GLU A 108 11.75 -12.04 -0.71
CA GLU A 108 11.91 -13.25 -1.52
C GLU A 108 11.55 -13.04 -3.00
N VAL A 109 10.56 -12.17 -3.33
CA VAL A 109 10.23 -11.80 -4.72
C VAL A 109 11.37 -11.04 -5.39
N LEU A 110 12.04 -10.17 -4.63
CA LEU A 110 13.19 -9.41 -5.10
C LEU A 110 14.41 -10.32 -5.26
N GLU A 111 14.71 -11.16 -4.28
CA GLU A 111 15.85 -12.09 -4.28
C GLU A 111 15.74 -13.17 -5.37
N SER A 112 14.54 -13.71 -5.59
CA SER A 112 14.33 -14.78 -6.56
C SER A 112 14.10 -14.29 -7.99
N GLY A 113 13.80 -13.00 -8.19
CA GLY A 113 13.34 -12.50 -9.49
C GLY A 113 11.97 -13.04 -9.91
N ARG A 114 11.22 -13.72 -9.01
CA ARG A 114 9.92 -14.33 -9.31
C ARG A 114 8.82 -13.86 -8.35
N PRO A 115 7.56 -13.72 -8.81
CA PRO A 115 7.12 -13.89 -10.20
C PRO A 115 7.66 -12.81 -11.12
N ASP A 116 7.77 -13.10 -12.42
CA ASP A 116 8.08 -12.08 -13.43
C ASP A 116 6.84 -11.23 -13.70
N PHE A 117 6.57 -10.31 -12.77
CA PHE A 117 5.39 -9.45 -12.76
C PHE A 117 5.77 -8.05 -12.26
N PRO A 118 5.32 -6.97 -12.92
CA PRO A 118 5.70 -5.62 -12.54
C PRO A 118 5.23 -5.25 -11.13
N PHE A 119 6.02 -4.43 -10.45
CA PHE A 119 5.67 -3.95 -9.11
C PHE A 119 6.21 -2.55 -8.80
N CYS A 120 5.59 -1.87 -7.84
CA CYS A 120 6.17 -0.74 -7.13
C CYS A 120 5.85 -0.85 -5.64
N LEU A 121 6.41 0.07 -4.85
CA LEU A 121 6.27 0.07 -3.39
C LEU A 121 5.42 1.25 -2.91
N CYS A 122 4.59 0.99 -1.91
CA CYS A 122 3.89 1.99 -1.11
C CYS A 122 4.32 1.87 0.35
N TRP A 123 4.98 2.90 0.88
CA TRP A 123 5.36 2.94 2.28
C TRP A 123 4.14 3.18 3.17
N ALA A 124 3.76 2.15 3.93
CA ALA A 124 2.73 2.25 4.96
C ALA A 124 3.34 2.85 6.24
N ASN A 125 3.45 4.19 6.27
CA ASN A 125 4.13 4.97 7.32
C ASN A 125 3.21 5.34 8.50
N GLU A 126 2.30 4.44 8.84
CA GLU A 126 1.50 4.54 10.05
C GLU A 126 2.17 3.77 11.19
N PRO A 127 2.06 4.24 12.44
CA PRO A 127 2.51 3.44 13.56
C PRO A 127 1.81 2.09 13.58
N TRP A 128 2.55 1.03 13.90
CA TRP A 128 1.97 -0.30 14.06
C TRP A 128 1.24 -0.34 15.40
N THR A 129 -0.09 -0.42 15.38
CA THR A 129 -0.93 -0.39 16.57
C THR A 129 -1.72 -1.68 16.73
N ARG A 130 -2.17 -1.97 17.96
CA ARG A 130 -2.97 -3.16 18.24
C ARG A 130 -4.38 -3.10 17.62
N ASN A 131 -4.92 -1.90 17.47
CA ASN A 131 -6.26 -1.64 16.95
C ASN A 131 -6.19 -1.11 15.52
N TRP A 132 -7.01 -1.69 14.64
CA TRP A 132 -7.06 -1.37 13.20
C TRP A 132 -7.67 0.00 12.87
N ASP A 133 -8.26 0.69 13.84
CA ASP A 133 -8.99 1.95 13.62
C ASP A 133 -8.09 3.20 13.73
N GLY A 134 -6.79 3.03 13.98
CA GLY A 134 -5.85 4.14 14.18
C GLY A 134 -6.17 5.00 15.41
N LEU A 135 -7.13 4.58 16.25
CA LEU A 135 -7.72 5.33 17.35
C LEU A 135 -7.50 4.59 18.69
N ALA A 136 -6.26 4.25 19.07
CA ALA A 136 -5.89 4.12 20.50
C ALA A 136 -4.41 3.83 20.77
N HIS A 137 -3.85 4.60 21.71
CA HIS A 137 -2.94 4.34 22.85
C HIS A 137 -1.98 3.13 22.92
N ASP A 138 -2.21 2.02 22.23
CA ASP A 138 -1.36 0.82 22.28
C ASP A 138 -0.50 0.71 21.01
N ILE A 139 0.52 1.55 20.93
CA ILE A 139 1.54 1.50 19.87
C ILE A 139 2.45 0.29 20.11
N LEU A 140 2.45 -0.65 19.17
CA LEU A 140 3.32 -1.83 19.18
C LEU A 140 4.69 -1.54 18.57
N VAL A 141 4.72 -0.76 17.49
CA VAL A 141 5.95 -0.23 16.88
C VAL A 141 5.69 1.22 16.49
N PRO A 142 6.40 2.20 17.07
CA PRO A 142 6.23 3.60 16.71
C PRO A 142 6.75 3.84 15.29
N GLN A 143 6.17 4.86 14.65
CA GLN A 143 6.73 5.43 13.43
C GLN A 143 7.51 6.69 13.80
N GLU A 144 8.81 6.64 13.61
CA GLU A 144 9.72 7.77 13.84
C GLU A 144 10.25 8.27 12.50
N TYR A 145 10.68 9.53 12.47
CA TYR A 145 11.18 10.20 11.28
C TYR A 145 12.43 11.00 11.62
N SER A 146 13.48 10.85 10.84
CA SER A 146 14.69 11.67 10.94
C SER A 146 15.38 11.79 9.59
N PRO A 147 16.17 12.85 9.34
CA PRO A 147 16.96 12.95 8.11
C PRO A 147 17.92 11.77 7.89
N ASP A 148 18.47 11.21 8.98
CA ASP A 148 19.35 10.04 8.91
C ASP A 148 18.58 8.79 8.50
N ASP A 149 17.36 8.62 9.01
CA ASP A 149 16.49 7.53 8.61
C ASP A 149 15.98 7.68 7.17
N ASP A 150 15.69 8.89 6.70
CA ASP A 150 15.34 9.12 5.29
C ASP A 150 16.43 8.56 4.35
N ALA A 151 17.71 8.77 4.71
CA ALA A 151 18.84 8.24 3.97
C ALA A 151 18.97 6.72 4.10
N HIS A 152 18.73 6.15 5.28
CA HIS A 152 18.74 4.71 5.49
C HIS A 152 17.62 4.00 4.72
N HIS A 153 16.40 4.55 4.79
CA HIS A 153 15.23 4.05 4.11
C HIS A 153 15.43 4.05 2.60
N LEU A 154 15.90 5.17 2.03
CA LEU A 154 16.16 5.22 0.59
C LEU A 154 17.19 4.18 0.17
N ARG A 155 18.31 4.03 0.90
CA ARG A 155 19.32 2.99 0.59
C ARG A 155 18.73 1.58 0.61
N ALA A 156 17.83 1.31 1.55
CA ALA A 156 17.10 0.06 1.65
C ALA A 156 16.17 -0.21 0.43
N LEU A 157 15.69 0.84 -0.25
CA LEU A 157 14.83 0.75 -1.43
C LEU A 157 15.60 0.64 -2.76
N LEU A 158 16.87 1.06 -2.79
CA LEU A 158 17.68 1.07 -4.02
C LEU A 158 17.72 -0.28 -4.77
N PRO A 159 17.82 -1.45 -4.12
CA PRO A 159 17.77 -2.73 -4.83
C PRO A 159 16.45 -2.93 -5.59
N ALA A 160 15.32 -2.58 -4.97
CA ALA A 160 14.00 -2.66 -5.62
C ALA A 160 13.89 -1.65 -6.76
N PHE A 161 14.31 -0.40 -6.56
CA PHE A 161 14.28 0.64 -7.60
C PHE A 161 15.14 0.33 -8.83
N ARG A 162 16.09 -0.61 -8.72
CA ARG A 162 16.94 -1.07 -9.82
C ARG A 162 16.44 -2.35 -10.47
N ASP A 163 15.45 -3.02 -9.89
CA ASP A 163 14.86 -4.21 -10.49
C ASP A 163 14.22 -3.84 -11.84
N PRO A 164 14.45 -4.64 -12.91
CA PRO A 164 13.87 -4.37 -14.23
C PRO A 164 12.34 -4.44 -14.25
N ARG A 165 11.72 -5.16 -13.30
CA ARG A 165 10.26 -5.26 -13.14
C ARG A 165 9.68 -4.05 -12.40
N TYR A 166 10.50 -3.14 -11.88
CA TYR A 166 10.03 -2.00 -11.11
C TYR A 166 9.24 -1.01 -12.00
N ILE A 167 8.02 -0.67 -11.60
CA ILE A 167 7.13 0.21 -12.34
C ILE A 167 7.68 1.64 -12.31
N ARG A 168 7.71 2.26 -13.50
CA ARG A 168 8.24 3.60 -13.74
C ARG A 168 7.21 4.49 -14.43
N VAL A 169 7.29 5.78 -14.14
CA VAL A 169 6.57 6.85 -14.83
C VAL A 169 7.62 7.74 -15.50
N ASP A 170 7.60 7.83 -16.82
CA ASP A 170 8.64 8.53 -17.61
C ASP A 170 10.07 8.06 -17.29
N GLY A 171 10.25 6.75 -17.07
CA GLY A 171 11.55 6.16 -16.69
C GLY A 171 11.94 6.30 -15.20
N ARG A 172 11.17 7.05 -14.41
CA ARG A 172 11.43 7.32 -13.00
C ARG A 172 10.74 6.29 -12.10
N PRO A 173 11.41 5.63 -11.13
CA PRO A 173 10.77 4.69 -10.22
C PRO A 173 9.58 5.32 -9.49
N LEU A 174 8.41 4.71 -9.61
CA LEU A 174 7.20 5.12 -8.88
C LEU A 174 7.31 4.67 -7.42
N PHE A 175 7.28 5.59 -6.47
CA PHE A 175 7.27 5.29 -5.04
C PHE A 175 6.15 6.02 -4.33
N LEU A 176 5.33 5.27 -3.60
CA LEU A 176 4.15 5.81 -2.92
C LEU A 176 4.39 5.98 -1.42
N VAL A 177 3.79 7.02 -0.85
CA VAL A 177 3.73 7.23 0.61
C VAL A 177 2.27 7.25 1.05
N TYR A 178 1.91 6.37 1.98
CA TYR A 178 0.52 6.14 2.36
C TYR A 178 -0.09 7.30 3.16
N ARG A 179 0.67 7.88 4.11
CA ARG A 179 0.26 9.02 4.93
C ARG A 179 1.27 10.14 4.81
N ALA A 180 1.22 10.87 3.69
CA ALA A 180 2.15 11.97 3.45
C ALA A 180 2.08 13.03 4.56
N GLY A 181 0.90 13.23 5.17
CA GLY A 181 0.70 14.18 6.28
C GLY A 181 1.38 13.79 7.59
N HIS A 182 1.86 12.56 7.75
CA HIS A 182 2.63 12.15 8.93
C HIS A 182 4.11 12.55 8.87
N LEU A 183 4.62 12.96 7.70
CA LEU A 183 5.98 13.44 7.56
C LEU A 183 6.11 14.80 8.28
N PRO A 184 7.07 14.99 9.20
CA PRO A 184 7.23 16.26 9.92
C PRO A 184 7.46 17.46 8.98
N ASP A 185 8.21 17.24 7.91
CA ASP A 185 8.38 18.17 6.79
C ASP A 185 8.48 17.37 5.49
N ALA A 186 7.33 17.16 4.85
CA ALA A 186 7.22 16.38 3.62
C ALA A 186 8.10 16.93 2.49
N ARG A 187 8.21 18.27 2.35
CA ARG A 187 9.04 18.89 1.30
C ARG A 187 10.52 18.62 1.55
N ALA A 188 10.97 18.73 2.79
CA ALA A 188 12.36 18.45 3.13
C ALA A 188 12.69 16.96 2.96
N THR A 189 11.79 16.05 3.35
CA THR A 189 11.96 14.59 3.17
C THR A 189 12.04 14.22 1.69
N THR A 190 11.05 14.65 0.89
CA THR A 190 11.02 14.36 -0.56
C THR A 190 12.24 14.94 -1.28
N ARG A 191 12.70 16.15 -0.92
CA ARG A 191 13.95 16.72 -1.43
C ARG A 191 15.16 15.86 -1.09
N ARG A 192 15.34 15.45 0.16
CA ARG A 192 16.45 14.58 0.58
C ARG A 192 16.45 13.28 -0.22
N TRP A 193 15.30 12.62 -0.36
CA TRP A 193 15.20 11.39 -1.15
C TRP A 193 15.59 11.60 -2.61
N ARG A 194 15.19 12.70 -3.25
CA ARG A 194 15.60 13.01 -4.62
C ARG A 194 17.10 13.25 -4.74
N GLU A 195 17.69 14.03 -3.84
CA GLU A 195 19.14 14.29 -3.83
C GLU A 195 19.94 12.99 -3.66
N LEU A 196 19.53 12.15 -2.71
CA LEU A 196 20.15 10.86 -2.45
C LEU A 196 19.93 9.87 -3.62
N ALA A 197 18.75 9.86 -4.25
CA ALA A 197 18.48 9.01 -5.42
C ALA A 197 19.30 9.45 -6.63
N ALA A 198 19.41 10.76 -6.87
CA ALA A 198 20.22 11.34 -7.92
C ALA A 198 21.70 10.97 -7.77
N ALA A 199 22.23 10.98 -6.54
CA ALA A 199 23.58 10.51 -6.24
C ALA A 199 23.81 9.02 -6.59
N HIS A 200 22.73 8.25 -6.77
CA HIS A 200 22.75 6.85 -7.18
C HIS A 200 22.28 6.62 -8.63
N GLY A 201 22.17 7.70 -9.43
CA GLY A 201 21.79 7.66 -10.84
C GLY A 201 20.30 7.44 -11.09
N LEU A 202 19.44 7.79 -10.12
CA LEU A 202 17.99 7.62 -10.21
C LEU A 202 17.28 8.96 -10.05
N GLU A 203 16.17 9.15 -10.75
CA GLU A 203 15.21 10.22 -10.50
C GLU A 203 13.88 9.58 -10.10
N LEU A 204 13.31 9.94 -8.94
CA LEU A 204 12.10 9.31 -8.40
C LEU A 204 10.83 9.99 -8.94
N HIS A 205 9.77 9.20 -9.10
CA HIS A 205 8.41 9.69 -9.23
C HIS A 205 7.66 9.40 -7.93
N LEU A 206 7.42 10.45 -7.13
CA LEU A 206 6.84 10.33 -5.80
C LEU A 206 5.34 10.57 -5.87
N CYS A 207 4.55 9.61 -5.37
CA CYS A 207 3.10 9.71 -5.33
C CYS A 207 2.60 9.60 -3.89
N ARG A 208 1.67 10.46 -3.50
CA ARG A 208 1.02 10.36 -2.18
C ARG A 208 -0.32 9.63 -2.32
N VAL A 209 -0.70 8.88 -1.30
CA VAL A 209 -2.05 8.31 -1.21
C VAL A 209 -2.97 9.33 -0.52
N GLU A 210 -4.16 9.54 -1.08
CA GLU A 210 -5.19 10.46 -0.59
C GLU A 210 -6.38 9.67 -0.05
N GLY A 211 -6.50 9.57 1.27
CA GLY A 211 -7.65 8.89 1.89
C GLY A 211 -8.13 9.53 3.18
N MET A 212 -7.35 10.44 3.77
CA MET A 212 -7.58 10.96 5.11
C MET A 212 -7.87 12.47 5.11
N PRO A 213 -8.62 12.98 6.11
CA PRO A 213 -8.90 14.41 6.23
C PRO A 213 -7.61 15.24 6.27
N GLY A 214 -7.56 16.34 5.50
CA GLY A 214 -6.42 17.26 5.48
C GLY A 214 -5.30 16.85 4.51
N GLU A 215 -5.45 15.75 3.77
CA GLU A 215 -4.55 15.36 2.69
C GLU A 215 -5.06 15.83 1.30
N GLU A 216 -6.15 16.62 1.26
CA GLU A 216 -6.65 17.24 0.03
C GLU A 216 -5.71 18.36 -0.47
N GLY A 217 -5.55 18.49 -1.79
CA GLY A 217 -4.83 19.63 -2.39
C GLY A 217 -3.90 19.23 -3.52
N ASP A 218 -2.97 20.12 -3.87
CA ASP A 218 -1.96 19.85 -4.88
C ASP A 218 -0.79 19.05 -4.28
N PRO A 219 -0.47 17.83 -4.77
CA PRO A 219 0.63 17.02 -4.23
C PRO A 219 2.00 17.72 -4.28
N ARG A 220 2.17 18.66 -5.22
CA ARG A 220 3.40 19.46 -5.38
C ARG A 220 3.65 20.37 -4.17
N GLU A 221 2.61 20.69 -3.42
CA GLU A 221 2.73 21.46 -2.18
C GLU A 221 3.48 20.72 -1.07
N MET A 222 3.56 19.39 -1.16
CA MET A 222 4.29 18.53 -0.23
C MET A 222 5.57 17.94 -0.86
N GLY A 223 5.88 18.30 -2.11
CA GLY A 223 7.05 17.79 -2.86
C GLY A 223 6.82 16.48 -3.61
N PHE A 224 5.55 16.06 -3.77
CA PHE A 224 5.16 14.89 -4.56
C PHE A 224 4.81 15.28 -6.01
N ASP A 225 4.95 14.35 -6.94
CA ASP A 225 4.65 14.53 -8.37
C ASP A 225 3.17 14.24 -8.68
N ALA A 226 2.57 13.32 -7.94
CA ALA A 226 1.22 12.83 -8.18
C ALA A 226 0.51 12.44 -6.87
N SER A 227 -0.79 12.18 -6.98
CA SER A 227 -1.58 11.57 -5.94
C SER A 227 -2.46 10.44 -6.47
N VAL A 228 -2.84 9.52 -5.57
CA VAL A 228 -3.81 8.47 -5.85
C VAL A 228 -4.90 8.49 -4.79
N GLU A 229 -6.15 8.59 -5.24
CA GLU A 229 -7.30 8.51 -4.35
C GLU A 229 -7.44 7.09 -3.77
N PHE A 230 -7.74 7.01 -2.47
CA PHE A 230 -7.91 5.74 -1.76
C PHE A 230 -9.24 5.72 -1.02
N ALA A 231 -10.17 4.90 -1.53
CA ALA A 231 -11.51 4.80 -1.00
C ALA A 231 -11.57 3.90 0.25
N PRO A 232 -12.46 4.20 1.22
CA PRO A 232 -13.31 5.39 1.27
C PRO A 232 -12.48 6.63 1.60
N VAL A 233 -12.82 7.77 0.98
CA VAL A 233 -12.28 9.06 1.40
C VAL A 233 -12.89 9.37 2.77
N TRP A 234 -12.16 9.07 3.84
CA TRP A 234 -12.66 9.18 5.22
C TRP A 234 -13.12 10.60 5.55
N ALA A 235 -12.51 11.61 4.91
CA ALA A 235 -12.89 13.02 4.98
C ALA A 235 -14.30 13.32 4.44
N ARG A 236 -14.82 12.46 3.55
CA ARG A 236 -16.07 12.68 2.82
C ARG A 236 -17.12 11.59 3.10
N LEU A 237 -16.99 10.89 4.21
CA LEU A 237 -18.07 10.01 4.66
C LEU A 237 -19.33 10.85 4.94
N GLY A 238 -20.43 10.48 4.28
CA GLY A 238 -21.73 11.11 4.50
C GLY A 238 -22.23 10.93 5.94
N THR A 239 -23.42 11.48 6.23
CA THR A 239 -24.02 11.34 7.56
C THR A 239 -24.07 9.87 7.97
N PRO A 240 -23.49 9.49 9.14
CA PRO A 240 -23.54 8.11 9.60
C PRO A 240 -24.97 7.60 9.59
N LEU A 241 -25.22 6.46 8.93
CA LEU A 241 -26.50 5.77 8.99
C LEU A 241 -26.78 5.51 10.48
N GLY A 242 -27.75 6.23 11.03
CA GLY A 242 -27.82 6.49 12.46
C GLY A 242 -27.75 5.23 13.32
N ARG A 243 -26.98 5.29 14.41
CA ARG A 243 -27.23 4.40 15.56
C ARG A 243 -28.66 4.70 16.02
N THR A 244 -29.59 3.80 15.70
CA THR A 244 -30.97 3.84 16.21
C THR A 244 -30.94 4.15 17.70
N ARG A 245 -31.92 4.93 18.20
CA ARG A 245 -32.03 5.32 19.63
C ARG A 245 -31.94 4.10 20.57
N TRP A 246 -32.26 2.91 20.09
CA TRP A 246 -32.16 1.62 20.77
C TRP A 246 -30.71 1.20 21.10
N ALA A 247 -29.74 1.47 20.22
CA ALA A 247 -28.34 1.10 20.43
C ALA A 247 -27.67 1.85 21.60
N ARG A 248 -28.21 3.01 22.01
CA ARG A 248 -27.71 3.76 23.18
C ARG A 248 -28.20 3.22 24.52
N ARG A 249 -29.30 2.44 24.54
CA ARG A 249 -29.87 1.89 25.79
C ARG A 249 -29.17 0.61 26.26
N LEU A 250 -28.58 -0.15 25.35
CA LEU A 250 -27.88 -1.41 25.67
C LEU A 250 -26.42 -1.22 26.14
N GLN A 251 -25.88 0.01 26.14
CA GLN A 251 -24.57 0.33 26.71
C GLN A 251 -24.65 0.91 28.13
N ARG A 252 -25.86 0.96 28.73
CA ARG A 252 -26.10 1.45 30.10
C ARG A 252 -26.73 0.40 31.03
N LEU A 253 -26.67 -0.87 30.62
CA LEU A 253 -26.93 -2.06 31.44
C LEU A 253 -25.66 -2.92 31.41
#